data_AF-A0A430R0K8-F1
#
_entry.id   AF-A0A430R0K8-F1
#
_cell.length_a   1.000
_cell.length_b   1.000
_cell.length_c   1.000
_cell.angle_alpha   90.00
_cell.angle_beta   90.00
_cell.angle_gamma   90.00
#
_symmetry.space_group_name_H-M   'P 1'
#
loop_
_entity.id
_entity.type
_entity.pdbx_description
1 polymer ?
#
loop_
_entity_poly.entity_id
_entity_poly.type
_entity_poly.pdbx_seq_one_letter_code
_entity_poly.pdbx_strand_id
1 'polypeptide(L)'
;MEFERALAFVLRWEGGYSDHPDDPGGATNYGITQATYDAWRKRQGLPTRPVREISMDEVRAIYRTRYWDPLPARYAEKDPPLALALFDYAVNSGLGAARRALAAVGEDWRRIVAYRLQHLAGLSTFPTFGRGWTRRVAALIEECARLDPPKPSLEQVRRLIVDGGPPVRVERASVVGDKLYVRTGKEEA
;
A
#
# COMPACT_ATOMS: atom_id res chain seq x y z
N MET A 1 8.84 4.52 4.65
CA MET A 1 9.01 3.33 3.78
C MET A 1 9.61 3.79 2.47
N GLU A 2 10.69 3.13 2.07
CA GLU A 2 11.36 3.42 0.81
C GLU A 2 10.56 2.95 -0.40
N PHE A 3 10.62 3.74 -1.48
CA PHE A 3 10.00 3.40 -2.77
C PHE A 3 10.42 2.03 -3.27
N GLU A 4 11.70 1.67 -3.17
CA GLU A 4 12.21 0.38 -3.66
C GLU A 4 11.55 -0.80 -2.95
N ARG A 5 11.24 -0.68 -1.65
CA ARG A 5 10.53 -1.72 -0.90
C ARG A 5 9.07 -1.84 -1.36
N ALA A 6 8.41 -0.71 -1.62
CA ALA A 6 7.05 -0.69 -2.15
C ALA A 6 6.99 -1.26 -3.57
N LEU A 7 7.95 -0.91 -4.42
CA LEU A 7 8.08 -1.40 -5.79
C LEU A 7 8.33 -2.91 -5.81
N ALA A 8 9.21 -3.41 -4.93
CA ALA A 8 9.43 -4.84 -4.80
C ALA A 8 8.15 -5.58 -4.39
N PHE A 9 7.32 -5.00 -3.52
CA PHE A 9 6.01 -5.58 -3.20
C PHE A 9 5.13 -5.69 -4.46
N VAL A 10 4.99 -4.59 -5.21
CA VAL A 10 4.12 -4.48 -6.38
C VAL A 10 4.58 -5.42 -7.50
N LEU A 11 5.87 -5.40 -7.86
CA LEU A 11 6.39 -6.16 -8.99
C LEU A 11 6.30 -7.67 -8.82
N ARG A 12 6.17 -8.19 -7.58
CA ARG A 12 5.87 -9.63 -7.35
C ARG A 12 4.54 -10.08 -7.97
N TRP A 13 3.62 -9.14 -8.19
CA TRP A 13 2.32 -9.38 -8.79
C TRP A 13 2.26 -9.04 -10.27
N GLU A 14 3.26 -8.32 -10.76
CA GLU A 14 3.36 -7.99 -12.18
C GLU A 14 4.05 -9.17 -12.89
N GLY A 15 3.45 -9.64 -13.98
CA GLY A 15 4.00 -10.74 -14.76
C GLY A 15 5.30 -10.35 -15.48
N GLY A 16 5.93 -11.36 -16.09
CA GLY A 16 6.99 -11.14 -17.07
C GLY A 16 6.44 -10.63 -18.40
N TYR A 17 7.27 -10.66 -19.43
CA TYR A 17 6.85 -10.25 -20.78
C TYR A 17 5.69 -11.10 -21.31
N SER A 18 4.67 -10.44 -21.84
CA SER A 18 3.56 -11.04 -22.58
C SER A 18 3.29 -10.25 -23.86
N ASP A 19 3.01 -10.96 -24.94
CA ASP A 19 2.64 -10.37 -26.23
C ASP A 19 1.81 -11.41 -26.98
N HIS A 20 0.48 -11.32 -26.84
CA HIS A 20 -0.46 -12.25 -27.45
C HIS A 20 -1.28 -11.52 -28.53
N PRO A 21 -1.54 -12.11 -29.70
CA PRO A 21 -2.30 -11.46 -30.77
C PRO A 21 -3.70 -10.99 -30.34
N ASP A 22 -4.30 -11.71 -29.40
CA ASP A 22 -5.63 -11.39 -28.85
C ASP A 22 -5.59 -10.51 -27.58
N ASP A 23 -4.41 -10.05 -27.15
CA ASP A 23 -4.28 -9.16 -25.99
C ASP A 23 -4.46 -7.69 -26.42
N PRO A 24 -5.56 -7.01 -26.01
CA PRO A 24 -5.77 -5.61 -26.36
C PRO A 24 -4.71 -4.67 -25.76
N GLY A 25 -3.96 -5.10 -24.75
CA GLY A 25 -2.85 -4.35 -24.15
C GLY A 25 -1.55 -4.41 -24.97
N GLY A 26 -1.45 -5.39 -25.89
CA GLY A 26 -0.25 -5.67 -26.68
C GLY A 26 0.97 -6.03 -25.82
N ALA A 27 2.16 -5.98 -26.44
CA ALA A 27 3.43 -6.20 -25.77
C ALA A 27 3.52 -5.46 -24.42
N THR A 28 3.68 -6.23 -23.34
CA THR A 28 3.71 -5.75 -21.95
C THR A 28 4.85 -6.43 -21.21
N ASN A 29 5.60 -5.69 -20.40
CA ASN A 29 6.64 -6.24 -19.53
C ASN A 29 6.63 -5.50 -18.19
N TYR A 30 6.75 -6.21 -17.06
CA TYR A 30 6.64 -5.64 -15.71
C TYR A 30 5.37 -4.78 -15.51
N GLY A 31 4.24 -5.18 -16.11
CA GLY A 31 2.99 -4.40 -16.07
C GLY A 31 2.99 -3.10 -16.88
N ILE A 32 4.05 -2.82 -17.66
CA ILE A 32 4.18 -1.65 -18.52
C ILE A 32 3.93 -2.07 -19.97
N THR A 33 2.94 -1.45 -20.62
CA THR A 33 2.65 -1.67 -22.05
C THR A 33 3.64 -0.95 -22.95
N GLN A 34 3.82 -1.42 -24.19
CA GLN A 34 4.64 -0.77 -25.21
C GLN A 34 4.26 0.71 -25.38
N ALA A 35 2.95 1.01 -25.47
CA ALA A 35 2.47 2.39 -25.59
C ALA A 35 2.85 3.27 -24.39
N THR A 36 2.78 2.71 -23.17
CA THR A 36 3.19 3.41 -21.95
C THR A 36 4.70 3.71 -21.96
N TYR A 37 5.49 2.74 -22.40
CA TYR A 37 6.94 2.85 -22.48
C TYR A 37 7.37 3.86 -23.55
N ASP A 38 6.79 3.79 -24.75
CA ASP A 38 7.06 4.73 -25.85
C ASP A 38 6.72 6.17 -25.45
N ALA A 39 5.55 6.38 -24.83
CA ALA A 39 5.15 7.69 -24.34
C ALA A 39 6.07 8.21 -23.22
N TRP A 40 6.61 7.33 -22.38
CA TRP A 40 7.61 7.71 -21.38
C TRP A 40 8.95 8.06 -22.03
N ARG A 41 9.49 7.24 -22.92
CA ARG A 41 10.76 7.50 -23.61
C ARG A 41 10.72 8.77 -24.45
N LYS A 42 9.62 9.01 -25.16
CA LYS A 42 9.40 10.26 -25.91
C LYS A 42 9.47 11.48 -25.00
N ARG A 43 8.90 11.41 -23.78
CA ARG A 43 8.99 12.51 -22.79
C ARG A 43 10.39 12.71 -22.23
N GLN A 44 11.23 11.68 -22.24
CA GLN A 44 12.66 11.79 -21.89
C GLN A 44 13.54 12.24 -23.08
N GLY A 45 12.96 12.46 -24.27
CA GLY A 45 13.74 12.75 -25.49
C GLY A 45 14.51 11.55 -26.05
N LEU A 46 14.13 10.33 -25.66
CA LEU A 46 14.78 9.08 -26.06
C LEU A 46 14.02 8.41 -27.23
N PRO A 47 14.71 7.70 -28.15
CA PRO A 47 14.06 6.94 -29.22
C PRO A 47 13.24 5.79 -28.64
N THR A 48 12.13 5.40 -29.26
CA THR A 48 11.34 4.23 -28.84
C THR A 48 12.14 2.93 -28.96
N ARG A 49 11.76 1.91 -28.19
CA ARG A 49 12.34 0.56 -28.27
C ARG A 49 11.36 -0.48 -27.72
N PRO A 50 11.52 -1.78 -28.03
CA PRO A 50 10.61 -2.81 -27.53
C PRO A 50 10.57 -2.85 -26.00
N VAL A 51 9.38 -2.89 -25.41
CA VAL A 51 9.19 -2.98 -23.95
C VAL A 51 9.72 -4.29 -23.37
N ARG A 52 9.87 -5.31 -24.22
CA ARG A 52 10.59 -6.54 -23.86
C ARG A 52 12.02 -6.28 -23.38
N GLU A 53 12.64 -5.21 -23.85
CA GLU A 53 14.01 -4.83 -23.50
C GLU A 53 14.11 -3.70 -22.47
N ILE A 54 12.98 -3.32 -21.84
CA ILE A 54 12.97 -2.28 -20.81
C ILE A 54 13.95 -2.63 -19.68
N SER A 55 14.78 -1.68 -19.30
CA SER A 55 15.72 -1.86 -18.17
C SER A 55 15.01 -1.66 -16.84
N MET A 56 15.55 -2.26 -15.77
CA MET A 56 14.98 -2.06 -14.44
C MET A 56 15.05 -0.62 -13.95
N ASP A 57 16.01 0.17 -14.40
CA ASP A 57 16.08 1.59 -14.05
C ASP A 57 14.97 2.40 -14.73
N GLU A 58 14.61 2.06 -15.97
CA GLU A 58 13.46 2.65 -16.64
C GLU A 58 12.14 2.20 -16.00
N VAL A 59 12.01 0.92 -15.61
CA VAL A 59 10.85 0.44 -14.84
C VAL A 59 10.72 1.24 -13.55
N ARG A 60 11.79 1.36 -12.76
CA ARG A 60 11.79 2.18 -11.53
C ARG A 60 11.37 3.61 -11.80
N ALA A 61 11.94 4.26 -12.82
CA ALA A 61 11.63 5.64 -13.16
C ALA A 61 10.16 5.82 -13.58
N ILE A 62 9.61 4.88 -14.35
CA ILE A 62 8.20 4.89 -14.75
C ILE A 62 7.30 4.73 -13.53
N TYR A 63 7.56 3.73 -12.68
CA TYR A 63 6.75 3.50 -11.48
C TYR A 63 6.79 4.67 -10.51
N ARG A 64 8.00 5.22 -10.30
CA ARG A 64 8.22 6.36 -9.42
C ARG A 64 7.41 7.57 -9.88
N THR A 65 7.60 7.98 -11.14
CA THR A 65 6.98 9.19 -11.68
C THR A 65 5.47 9.06 -11.92
N ARG A 66 4.98 7.90 -12.37
CA ARG A 66 3.56 7.73 -12.72
C ARG A 66 2.67 7.38 -11.53
N TYR A 67 3.19 6.66 -10.53
CA TYR A 67 2.35 6.08 -9.47
C TYR A 67 2.79 6.48 -8.06
N TRP A 68 4.09 6.58 -7.77
CA TRP A 68 4.58 6.84 -6.41
C TRP A 68 4.59 8.32 -6.03
N ASP A 69 5.33 9.15 -6.77
CA ASP A 69 5.50 10.58 -6.47
C ASP A 69 4.17 11.36 -6.44
N PRO A 70 3.19 11.09 -7.34
CA PRO A 70 1.97 11.89 -7.39
C PRO A 70 1.05 11.77 -6.18
N LEU A 71 1.18 10.72 -5.35
CA LEU A 71 0.30 10.49 -4.20
C LEU A 71 0.97 9.70 -3.06
N PRO A 72 1.34 8.40 -3.21
CA PRO A 72 1.96 7.60 -2.14
C PRO A 72 3.13 8.24 -1.41
N ALA A 73 4.03 8.92 -2.13
CA ALA A 73 5.23 9.53 -1.55
C ALA A 73 4.93 10.49 -0.38
N ARG A 74 3.76 11.15 -0.40
CA ARG A 74 3.30 12.07 0.67
C ARG A 74 3.08 11.39 2.02
N TYR A 75 2.90 10.07 2.01
CA TYR A 75 2.59 9.25 3.17
C TYR A 75 3.77 8.38 3.58
N ALA A 76 4.79 8.26 2.74
CA ALA A 76 5.85 7.26 2.88
C ALA A 76 6.53 7.30 4.26
N GLU A 77 6.78 8.48 4.80
CA GLU A 77 7.42 8.66 6.12
C GLU A 77 6.41 8.55 7.27
N LYS A 78 5.31 9.32 7.21
CA LYS A 78 4.34 9.45 8.31
C LYS A 78 3.42 8.24 8.49
N ASP A 79 3.07 7.57 7.39
CA ASP A 79 2.15 6.43 7.35
C ASP A 79 2.56 5.44 6.24
N PRO A 80 3.64 4.65 6.50
CA PRO A 80 4.12 3.62 5.59
C PRO A 80 3.06 2.66 5.02
N PRO A 81 2.13 2.08 5.82
CA PRO A 81 1.12 1.17 5.26
C PRO A 81 0.10 1.89 4.37
N LEU A 82 -0.27 3.15 4.67
CA LEU A 82 -1.12 3.93 3.78
C LEU A 82 -0.41 4.23 2.45
N ALA A 83 0.87 4.60 2.49
CA ALA A 83 1.67 4.80 1.29
C ALA A 83 1.68 3.52 0.41
N LEU A 84 1.91 2.35 1.01
CA LEU A 84 1.90 1.08 0.30
C LEU A 84 0.52 0.76 -0.30
N ALA A 85 -0.55 0.93 0.48
CA ALA A 85 -1.91 0.65 0.02
C ALA A 85 -2.34 1.54 -1.14
N LEU A 86 -2.01 2.84 -1.08
CA LEU A 86 -2.28 3.78 -2.16
C LEU A 86 -1.45 3.46 -3.41
N PHE A 87 -0.18 3.07 -3.24
CA PHE A 87 0.69 2.73 -4.35
C PHE A 87 0.22 1.49 -5.09
N ASP A 88 -0.04 0.39 -4.38
CA ASP A 88 -0.52 -0.84 -4.99
C ASP A 88 -1.88 -0.65 -5.68
N TYR A 89 -2.77 0.15 -5.07
CA TYR A 89 -4.05 0.47 -5.67
C TYR A 89 -3.91 1.36 -6.92
N ALA A 90 -3.02 2.36 -6.89
CA ALA A 90 -2.75 3.21 -8.04
C ALA A 90 -2.17 2.44 -9.23
N VAL A 91 -1.32 1.45 -8.97
CA VAL A 91 -0.78 0.57 -10.02
C VAL A 91 -1.87 -0.33 -10.60
N ASN A 92 -2.66 -0.98 -9.75
CA ASN A 92 -3.64 -1.96 -10.18
C ASN A 92 -4.92 -1.36 -10.79
N SER A 93 -5.32 -0.16 -10.38
CA SER A 93 -6.60 0.46 -10.80
C SER A 93 -6.48 1.94 -11.19
N GLY A 94 -5.25 2.44 -11.32
CA GLY A 94 -4.97 3.82 -11.70
C GLY A 94 -4.99 4.80 -10.53
N LEU A 95 -4.20 5.87 -10.68
CA LEU A 95 -4.06 6.94 -9.69
C LEU A 95 -5.40 7.62 -9.33
N GLY A 96 -6.32 7.72 -10.30
CA GLY A 96 -7.65 8.28 -10.07
C GLY A 96 -8.49 7.45 -9.09
N ALA A 97 -8.43 6.12 -9.15
CA ALA A 97 -9.14 5.25 -8.22
C ALA A 97 -8.58 5.39 -6.80
N ALA A 98 -7.25 5.41 -6.65
CA ALA A 98 -6.60 5.62 -5.36
C ALA A 98 -6.96 6.98 -4.73
N ARG A 99 -6.99 8.06 -5.53
CA ARG A 99 -7.43 9.39 -5.07
C ARG A 99 -8.88 9.42 -4.62
N ARG A 100 -9.78 8.77 -5.37
CA ARG A 100 -11.20 8.67 -4.99
C ARG A 100 -11.38 7.92 -3.68
N ALA A 101 -10.67 6.80 -3.50
CA ALA A 101 -10.70 6.05 -2.24
C ALA A 101 -10.25 6.93 -1.07
N LEU A 102 -9.10 7.61 -1.21
CA LEU A 102 -8.59 8.51 -0.18
C LEU A 102 -9.58 9.62 0.19
N ALA A 103 -10.21 10.25 -0.81
CA ALA A 103 -11.24 11.27 -0.58
C ALA A 103 -12.50 10.70 0.11
N ALA A 104 -12.87 9.46 -0.18
CA ALA A 104 -14.09 8.84 0.34
C ALA A 104 -13.95 8.34 1.78
N VAL A 105 -12.78 7.82 2.18
CA VAL A 105 -12.63 7.12 3.46
C VAL A 105 -11.56 7.69 4.40
N GLY A 106 -10.81 8.69 3.94
CA GLY A 106 -9.75 9.35 4.69
C GLY A 106 -8.42 8.58 4.71
N GLU A 107 -7.48 9.10 5.50
CA GLU A 107 -6.11 8.60 5.65
C GLU A 107 -6.03 7.36 6.57
N ASP A 108 -6.73 6.28 6.22
CA ASP A 108 -6.67 4.99 6.92
C ASP A 108 -6.50 3.86 5.93
N TRP A 109 -5.32 3.22 5.93
CA TRP A 109 -4.98 2.15 5.00
C TRP A 109 -5.97 0.98 5.04
N ARG A 110 -6.56 0.68 6.21
CA ARG A 110 -7.54 -0.40 6.38
C ARG A 110 -8.82 -0.07 5.61
N ARG A 111 -9.26 1.18 5.68
CA ARG A 111 -10.42 1.67 4.93
C ARG A 111 -10.14 1.77 3.43
N ILE A 112 -8.93 2.17 3.03
CA ILE A 112 -8.52 2.15 1.62
C ILE A 112 -8.59 0.74 1.05
N VAL A 113 -8.08 -0.25 1.78
CA VAL A 113 -8.14 -1.66 1.37
C VAL A 113 -9.58 -2.15 1.31
N ALA A 114 -10.42 -1.84 2.31
CA ALA A 114 -11.83 -2.21 2.29
C ALA A 114 -12.59 -1.60 1.09
N TYR A 115 -12.36 -0.31 0.82
CA TYR A 115 -12.93 0.39 -0.33
C TYR A 115 -12.48 -0.26 -1.65
N ARG A 116 -11.21 -0.63 -1.76
CA ARG A 116 -10.68 -1.35 -2.93
C ARG A 116 -11.34 -2.71 -3.10
N LEU A 117 -11.51 -3.49 -2.04
CA LEU A 117 -12.16 -4.80 -2.13
C LEU A 117 -13.60 -4.67 -2.64
N GLN A 118 -14.36 -3.67 -2.17
CA GLN A 118 -15.70 -3.38 -2.68
C GLN A 118 -15.69 -3.02 -4.17
N HIS A 119 -14.75 -2.17 -4.60
CA HIS A 119 -14.59 -1.83 -6.01
C HIS A 119 -14.27 -3.07 -6.85
N LEU A 120 -13.29 -3.88 -6.45
CA LEU A 120 -12.91 -5.10 -7.17
C LEU A 120 -14.07 -6.09 -7.27
N ALA A 121 -14.80 -6.31 -6.18
CA ALA A 121 -15.96 -7.21 -6.15
C ALA A 121 -17.11 -6.75 -7.07
N GLY A 122 -17.18 -5.46 -7.40
CA GLY A 122 -18.16 -4.90 -8.33
C GLY A 122 -17.77 -5.00 -9.82
N LEU A 123 -16.57 -5.46 -10.15
CA LEU A 123 -16.13 -5.58 -11.55
C LEU A 123 -16.78 -6.79 -12.23
N SER A 124 -17.31 -6.60 -13.43
CA SER A 124 -17.88 -7.69 -14.25
C SER A 124 -16.88 -8.80 -14.58
N THR A 125 -15.58 -8.48 -14.54
CA THR A 125 -14.46 -9.39 -14.79
C THR A 125 -13.96 -10.11 -13.53
N PHE A 126 -14.56 -9.83 -12.36
CA PHE A 126 -14.20 -10.49 -11.09
C PHE A 126 -14.32 -12.03 -11.13
N PRO A 127 -15.32 -12.65 -11.78
CA PRO A 127 -15.37 -14.12 -11.88
C PRO A 127 -14.12 -14.73 -12.53
N THR A 128 -13.49 -14.02 -13.47
CA THR A 128 -12.30 -14.49 -14.19
C THR A 128 -11.00 -14.23 -13.41
N PHE A 129 -10.84 -13.01 -12.87
CA PHE A 129 -9.55 -12.58 -12.30
C PHE A 129 -9.56 -12.39 -10.78
N GLY A 130 -10.74 -12.38 -10.16
CA GLY A 130 -10.96 -12.01 -8.76
C GLY A 130 -10.11 -12.81 -7.78
N ARG A 131 -9.91 -14.11 -8.05
CA ARG A 131 -9.02 -14.96 -7.23
C ARG A 131 -7.59 -14.39 -7.14
N GLY A 132 -7.04 -13.90 -8.25
CA GLY A 132 -5.71 -13.29 -8.28
C GLY A 132 -5.69 -11.96 -7.52
N TRP A 133 -6.68 -11.11 -7.76
CA TRP A 133 -6.80 -9.82 -7.09
C TRP A 133 -6.98 -9.95 -5.57
N THR A 134 -7.82 -10.89 -5.10
CA THR A 134 -8.03 -11.13 -3.67
C THR A 134 -6.73 -11.59 -2.99
N ARG A 135 -5.94 -12.46 -3.63
CA ARG A 135 -4.62 -12.87 -3.10
C ARG A 135 -3.64 -11.70 -3.01
N ARG A 136 -3.61 -10.82 -4.02
CA ARG A 136 -2.79 -9.60 -4.00
C ARG A 136 -3.17 -8.70 -2.83
N VAL A 137 -4.47 -8.48 -2.63
CA VAL A 137 -4.95 -7.65 -1.52
C VAL A 137 -4.70 -8.30 -0.15
N ALA A 138 -4.83 -9.62 -0.02
CA ALA A 138 -4.49 -10.32 1.22
C ALA A 138 -3.01 -10.14 1.59
N ALA A 139 -2.10 -10.33 0.64
CA ALA A 139 -0.67 -10.09 0.87
C ALA A 139 -0.36 -8.62 1.20
N LEU A 140 -1.10 -7.67 0.60
CA LEU A 140 -1.00 -6.25 0.93
C LEU A 140 -1.38 -6.00 2.39
N ILE A 141 -2.47 -6.60 2.88
CA ILE A 141 -2.90 -6.49 4.28
C ILE A 141 -1.79 -6.99 5.22
N GLU A 142 -1.17 -8.13 4.91
CA GLU A 142 -0.08 -8.68 5.73
C GLU A 142 1.17 -7.78 5.74
N GLU A 143 1.53 -7.17 4.61
CA GLU A 143 2.65 -6.23 4.54
C GLU A 143 2.33 -4.93 5.31
N CYS A 144 1.11 -4.40 5.15
CA CYS A 144 0.66 -3.23 5.89
C CYS A 144 0.61 -3.50 7.41
N ALA A 145 0.13 -4.67 7.84
CA ALA A 145 0.10 -5.05 9.25
C ALA A 145 1.51 -5.23 9.84
N ARG A 146 2.51 -5.61 9.04
CA ARG A 146 3.91 -5.61 9.47
C ARG A 146 4.50 -4.21 9.61
N LEU A 147 4.02 -3.25 8.81
CA LEU A 147 4.41 -1.84 8.86
C LEU A 147 3.70 -1.07 9.99
N ASP A 148 2.51 -1.50 10.36
CA ASP A 148 1.69 -0.96 11.46
C ASP A 148 1.25 -2.12 12.36
N PRO A 149 2.19 -2.62 13.19
CA PRO A 149 1.92 -3.76 14.06
C PRO A 149 0.80 -3.42 15.05
N PRO A 150 0.00 -4.42 15.46
CA PRO A 150 -1.04 -4.20 16.46
C PRO A 150 -0.46 -3.52 17.69
N LYS A 151 -1.11 -2.45 18.13
CA LYS A 151 -0.77 -1.82 19.42
C LYS A 151 -0.96 -2.85 20.53
N PRO A 152 -0.10 -2.85 21.56
CA PRO A 152 -0.28 -3.73 22.71
C PRO A 152 -1.66 -3.52 23.30
N SER A 153 -2.32 -4.61 23.70
CA SER A 153 -3.55 -4.52 24.45
C SER A 153 -3.27 -3.82 25.79
N LEU A 154 -4.31 -3.25 26.40
CA LEU A 154 -4.18 -2.63 27.73
C LEU A 154 -3.67 -3.63 28.79
N GLU A 155 -3.97 -4.92 28.62
CA GLU A 155 -3.46 -5.99 29.48
C GLU A 155 -1.94 -6.20 29.37
N GLN A 156 -1.32 -5.75 28.27
CA GLN A 156 0.12 -5.79 28.06
C GLN A 156 0.83 -4.53 28.57
N VAL A 157 0.09 -3.47 28.91
CA VAL A 157 0.67 -2.23 29.45
C VAL A 157 1.21 -2.50 30.87
N ARG A 158 2.45 -2.09 31.11
CA ARG A 158 3.15 -2.28 32.41
C ARG A 158 3.52 -0.98 33.11
N ARG A 159 3.49 0.14 32.38
CA ARG A 159 3.86 1.46 32.86
C ARG A 159 2.83 2.49 32.39
N LEU A 160 2.39 3.34 33.30
CA LEU A 160 1.54 4.50 33.04
C LEU A 160 2.38 5.77 33.25
N ILE A 161 2.36 6.68 32.29
CA ILE A 161 2.99 8.00 32.40
C ILE A 161 1.85 9.03 32.34
N VAL A 162 1.71 9.83 33.39
CA VAL A 162 0.71 10.89 33.50
C VAL A 162 1.45 12.22 33.36
N ASP A 163 1.03 13.06 32.41
CA ASP A 163 1.57 14.40 32.15
C ASP A 163 3.11 14.46 32.00
N GLY A 164 3.70 13.40 31.43
CA GLY A 164 5.16 13.31 31.25
C GLY A 164 5.94 13.03 32.54
N GLY A 165 5.25 12.74 33.65
CA GLY A 165 5.86 12.38 34.93
C GLY A 165 6.52 11.00 34.95
N PRO A 166 7.07 10.58 36.10
CA PRO A 166 7.71 9.28 36.25
C PRO A 166 6.72 8.12 36.00
N PRO A 167 7.19 6.99 35.45
CA PRO A 167 6.32 5.86 35.13
C PRO A 167 5.82 5.16 36.39
N VAL A 168 4.49 4.98 36.51
CA VAL A 168 3.84 4.21 37.57
C VAL A 168 3.62 2.76 37.10
N ARG A 169 3.92 1.78 37.96
CA ARG A 169 3.71 0.36 37.63
C ARG A 169 2.22 0.03 37.49
N VAL A 170 1.86 -0.57 36.36
CA VAL A 170 0.50 -1.04 36.06
C VAL A 170 0.38 -2.53 36.36
N GLU A 171 -0.54 -2.89 37.25
CA GLU A 171 -0.93 -4.28 37.51
C GLU A 171 -2.03 -4.74 36.56
N ARG A 172 -2.99 -3.85 36.26
CA ARG A 172 -4.10 -4.12 35.34
C ARG A 172 -4.59 -2.82 34.71
N ALA A 173 -4.91 -2.83 33.43
CA ALA A 173 -5.59 -1.74 32.75
C ALA A 173 -6.74 -2.26 31.89
N SER A 174 -7.82 -1.48 31.81
CA SER A 174 -8.99 -1.77 30.98
C SER A 174 -9.69 -0.48 30.57
N VAL A 175 -10.35 -0.47 29.42
CA VAL A 175 -11.23 0.64 28.99
C VAL A 175 -12.68 0.16 29.04
N VAL A 176 -13.55 0.99 29.60
CA VAL A 176 -15.00 0.77 29.63
C VAL A 176 -15.68 2.07 29.19
N GLY A 177 -16.31 2.04 28.02
CA GLY A 177 -16.83 3.26 27.39
C GLY A 177 -15.70 4.23 27.06
N ASP A 178 -15.79 5.44 27.60
CA ASP A 178 -14.83 6.52 27.46
C ASP A 178 -13.81 6.59 28.61
N LYS A 179 -13.83 5.63 29.55
CA LYS A 179 -13.01 5.64 30.77
C LYS A 179 -11.88 4.63 30.69
N LEU A 180 -10.66 5.05 31.06
CA LEU A 180 -9.52 4.18 31.31
C LEU A 180 -9.43 3.88 32.82
N TYR A 181 -9.54 2.61 33.18
CA TYR A 181 -9.33 2.12 34.54
C TYR A 181 -7.92 1.52 34.63
N VAL A 182 -7.14 1.97 35.61
CA VAL A 182 -5.78 1.46 35.85
C VAL A 182 -5.64 1.09 37.32
N ARG A 183 -5.22 -0.14 37.58
CA ARG A 183 -4.77 -0.59 38.89
C ARG A 183 -3.26 -0.49 38.94
N THR A 184 -2.75 0.30 39.87
CA THR A 184 -1.32 0.50 40.08
C THR A 184 -0.84 -0.30 41.28
N GLY A 185 0.42 -0.72 41.26
CA GLY A 185 1.07 -1.26 42.46
C GLY A 185 1.36 -0.15 43.47
N LYS A 186 1.56 -0.49 44.75
CA LYS A 186 2.11 0.46 45.73
C LYS A 186 3.48 0.95 45.23
N GLU A 187 3.76 2.24 45.38
CA GLU A 187 5.10 2.80 45.14
C GLU A 187 6.12 2.02 46.00
N GLU A 188 7.20 1.54 45.37
CA GLU A 188 8.40 1.19 46.12
C GLU A 188 8.99 2.51 46.60
N ALA A 189 8.93 2.72 47.92
CA ALA A 189 9.46 3.88 48.62
C ALA A 189 10.98 3.98 48.53
#